data_AF-A0A4Q2ZEX0-F1
#
_entry.id   AF-A0A4Q2ZEX0-F1
#
_cell.length_a   1.000
_cell.length_b   1.000
_cell.length_c   1.000
_cell.angle_alpha   90.00
_cell.angle_beta   90.00
_cell.angle_gamma   90.00
#
_symmetry.space_group_name_H-M   'P 1'
#
loop_
_entity.id
_entity.type
_entity.pdbx_description
1 polymer ?
#
loop_
_entity_poly.entity_id
_entity_poly.type
_entity_poly.pdbx_seq_one_letter_code
_entity_poly.pdbx_strand_id
1 'polypeptide(L)'
;MTAKRTGGRILVDNLVAQGCDRIFHVPGESFLAVLDALHDVPQIDVVTCRQEGGVGFMACADGAMTQRPGVAFVTRGPGATNASIGVHVAMQDSQPMILFIGDVDRGMRDREGFQEVDFTAFFSPIAKWATRIEDARRIPEYVARAWNVAMSGRPGPVVVALPEDMLCDVVEAVDRPELAPALQTPDGYDLEQMFELLGSAKRPIAIVGGASWDQDTGQDFAKFAERIGLPVAGAFRRQDAILNSSPVWAGNLGYGPNPKLVQRIKDADVLLVVGARIGEATTDGYTLITPDHPGQTLIHVHPDPNELNRVYLADLPICARPFEFAVSVAADEAELPAFDAAAAHAEWLEWSTPKPREGVALDLGQCVAAMRDRIPDAIICNGAGNFSSWW
;
A
#
# COMPACT_ATOMS: atom_id res chain seq x y z
N MET A 1 25.64 -17.78 11.51
CA MET A 1 26.96 -17.96 12.17
C MET A 1 27.21 -16.75 13.06
N THR A 2 27.70 -16.92 14.28
CA THR A 2 28.05 -15.81 15.18
C THR A 2 29.51 -15.42 14.97
N ALA A 3 29.79 -14.62 13.95
CA ALA A 3 31.09 -14.03 13.72
C ALA A 3 31.07 -12.54 14.08
N LYS A 4 32.20 -12.01 14.57
CA LYS A 4 32.39 -10.58 14.78
C LYS A 4 32.34 -9.86 13.45
N ARG A 5 31.43 -8.89 13.33
CA ARG A 5 31.17 -8.10 12.12
C ARG A 5 30.88 -6.65 12.52
N THR A 6 31.11 -5.72 11.60
CA THR A 6 30.68 -4.32 11.78
C THR A 6 29.15 -4.24 11.81
N GLY A 7 28.60 -3.23 12.48
CA GLY A 7 27.16 -2.94 12.44
C GLY A 7 26.63 -2.81 11.02
N GLY A 8 27.37 -2.15 10.12
CA GLY A 8 27.04 -2.04 8.69
C GLY A 8 26.90 -3.41 8.01
N ARG A 9 27.82 -4.34 8.27
CA ARG A 9 27.74 -5.71 7.73
C ARG A 9 26.57 -6.49 8.31
N ILE A 10 26.33 -6.38 9.62
CA ILE A 10 25.19 -7.04 10.28
C ILE A 10 23.87 -6.53 9.70
N LEU A 11 23.75 -5.22 9.43
CA LEU A 11 22.56 -4.63 8.82
C LEU A 11 22.28 -5.24 7.44
N VAL A 12 23.29 -5.26 6.56
CA VAL A 12 23.14 -5.81 5.21
C VAL A 12 22.84 -7.30 5.24
N ASP A 13 23.54 -8.10 6.06
CA ASP A 13 23.28 -9.53 6.19
C ASP A 13 21.84 -9.81 6.67
N ASN A 14 21.29 -8.96 7.56
CA ASN A 14 19.90 -9.10 8.01
C ASN A 14 18.88 -8.62 6.98
N LEU A 15 19.19 -7.61 6.15
CA LEU A 15 18.33 -7.25 5.01
C LEU A 15 18.23 -8.39 4.01
N VAL A 16 19.35 -9.03 3.68
CA VAL A 16 19.37 -10.26 2.87
C VAL A 16 18.52 -11.34 3.52
N ALA A 17 18.68 -11.56 4.83
CA ALA A 17 17.92 -12.60 5.54
C ALA A 17 16.41 -12.33 5.56
N GLN A 18 15.96 -11.08 5.42
CA GLN A 18 14.54 -10.74 5.27
C GLN A 18 14.04 -10.77 3.82
N GLY A 19 14.88 -11.18 2.86
CA GLY A 19 14.52 -11.27 1.45
C GLY A 19 14.62 -9.94 0.69
N CYS A 20 15.40 -8.97 1.18
CA CYS A 20 15.71 -7.76 0.41
C CYS A 20 16.64 -8.10 -0.77
N ASP A 21 16.24 -7.72 -1.97
CA ASP A 21 17.02 -7.88 -3.20
C ASP A 21 17.25 -6.56 -3.95
N ARG A 22 16.70 -5.45 -3.49
CA ARG A 22 16.88 -4.12 -4.08
C ARG A 22 16.89 -3.03 -3.02
N ILE A 23 17.81 -2.09 -3.18
CA ILE A 23 17.95 -0.89 -2.36
C ILE A 23 18.07 0.34 -3.25
N PHE A 24 17.34 1.40 -2.92
CA PHE A 24 17.46 2.71 -3.56
C PHE A 24 18.20 3.67 -2.63
N HIS A 25 19.14 4.45 -3.15
CA HIS A 25 19.88 5.39 -2.29
C HIS A 25 20.43 6.61 -3.00
N VAL A 26 20.67 7.67 -2.21
CA VAL A 26 21.69 8.68 -2.53
C VAL A 26 22.84 8.47 -1.55
N PRO A 27 24.06 8.16 -2.00
CA PRO A 27 25.20 7.89 -1.12
C PRO A 27 25.47 9.07 -0.18
N GLY A 28 25.83 8.78 1.06
CA GLY A 28 26.20 9.81 2.04
C GLY A 28 27.20 9.30 3.06
N GLU A 29 27.95 10.25 3.64
CA GLU A 29 29.03 9.96 4.60
C GLU A 29 28.52 9.26 5.89
N SER A 30 27.28 9.53 6.29
CA SER A 30 26.70 9.08 7.56
C SER A 30 26.35 7.59 7.62
N PHE A 31 26.51 6.84 6.52
CA PHE A 31 26.26 5.39 6.48
C PHE A 31 27.28 4.63 5.60
N LEU A 32 28.52 5.13 5.52
CA LEU A 32 29.59 4.52 4.70
C LEU A 32 29.83 3.04 5.00
N ALA A 33 29.74 2.61 6.27
CA ALA A 33 29.90 1.21 6.64
C ALA A 33 28.81 0.28 6.04
N VAL A 34 27.64 0.82 5.69
CA VAL A 34 26.60 0.07 4.96
C VAL A 34 26.96 -0.02 3.49
N LEU A 35 27.42 1.08 2.88
CA LEU A 35 27.85 1.09 1.47
C LEU A 35 29.02 0.15 1.22
N ASP A 36 29.99 0.12 2.14
CA ASP A 36 31.11 -0.82 2.14
C ASP A 36 30.63 -2.27 2.22
N ALA A 37 29.71 -2.57 3.15
CA ALA A 37 29.15 -3.92 3.25
C ALA A 37 28.33 -4.35 2.02
N LEU A 38 27.59 -3.43 1.39
CA LEU A 38 26.80 -3.71 0.19
C LEU A 38 27.66 -4.07 -1.03
N HIS A 39 28.89 -3.54 -1.11
CA HIS A 39 29.83 -3.87 -2.19
C HIS A 39 30.09 -5.38 -2.29
N ASP A 40 30.09 -6.09 -1.16
CA ASP A 40 30.36 -7.52 -1.08
C ASP A 40 29.09 -8.40 -1.17
N VAL A 41 27.93 -7.82 -1.51
CA VAL A 41 26.62 -8.49 -1.52
C VAL A 41 25.93 -8.29 -2.88
N PRO A 42 26.38 -9.01 -3.94
CA PRO A 42 25.89 -8.81 -5.30
C PRO A 42 24.44 -9.26 -5.54
N GLN A 43 23.82 -9.93 -4.57
CA GLN A 43 22.41 -10.34 -4.63
C GLN A 43 21.42 -9.19 -4.31
N ILE A 44 21.91 -8.06 -3.80
CA ILE A 44 21.12 -6.83 -3.66
C ILE A 44 21.47 -5.91 -4.83
N ASP A 45 20.47 -5.58 -5.64
CA ASP A 45 20.53 -4.54 -6.65
C ASP A 45 20.55 -3.15 -5.98
N VAL A 46 21.70 -2.48 -5.99
CA VAL A 46 21.88 -1.16 -5.38
C VAL A 46 21.72 -0.06 -6.43
N VAL A 47 20.58 0.63 -6.39
CA VAL A 47 20.22 1.68 -7.34
C VAL A 47 20.61 3.05 -6.80
N THR A 48 21.69 3.62 -7.32
CA THR A 48 22.13 4.99 -7.00
C THR A 48 21.28 6.03 -7.73
N CYS A 49 20.56 6.84 -6.97
CA CYS A 49 19.69 7.92 -7.45
C CYS A 49 20.38 9.29 -7.43
N ARG A 50 19.72 10.31 -7.99
CA ARG A 50 20.22 11.70 -8.02
C ARG A 50 19.67 12.59 -6.91
N GLN A 51 18.53 12.23 -6.31
CA GLN A 51 17.86 13.01 -5.27
C GLN A 51 16.97 12.09 -4.42
N GLU A 52 16.87 12.39 -3.12
CA GLU A 52 16.31 11.49 -2.09
C GLU A 52 14.78 11.35 -2.11
N GLY A 53 14.05 12.35 -2.63
CA GLY A 53 12.63 12.22 -2.92
C GLY A 53 12.37 11.15 -3.98
N GLY A 54 13.22 11.07 -5.00
CA GLY A 54 13.21 9.98 -5.99
C GLY A 54 13.46 8.60 -5.35
N VAL A 55 14.42 8.51 -4.43
CA VAL A 55 14.68 7.30 -3.63
C VAL A 55 13.43 6.86 -2.88
N GLY A 56 12.77 7.79 -2.18
CA GLY A 56 11.55 7.50 -1.42
C GLY A 56 10.41 7.00 -2.31
N PHE A 57 10.18 7.61 -3.48
CA PHE A 57 9.15 7.15 -4.41
C PHE A 57 9.47 5.81 -5.06
N MET A 58 10.73 5.55 -5.42
CA MET A 58 11.14 4.26 -5.96
C MET A 58 10.94 3.13 -4.95
N ALA A 59 11.34 3.35 -3.69
CA ALA A 59 11.10 2.38 -2.61
C ALA A 59 9.59 2.16 -2.37
N CYS A 60 8.79 3.23 -2.35
CA CYS A 60 7.34 3.11 -2.22
C CYS A 60 6.71 2.28 -3.35
N ALA A 61 7.15 2.48 -4.60
CA ALA A 61 6.66 1.74 -5.75
C ALA A 61 7.10 0.27 -5.72
N ASP A 62 8.37 0.01 -5.38
CA ASP A 62 8.91 -1.34 -5.25
C ASP A 62 8.14 -2.14 -4.18
N GLY A 63 7.83 -1.49 -3.05
CA GLY A 63 7.02 -2.13 -2.00
C GLY A 63 5.57 -2.41 -2.41
N ALA A 64 4.98 -1.53 -3.24
CA ALA A 64 3.66 -1.75 -3.79
C ALA A 64 3.62 -2.94 -4.77
N MET A 65 4.63 -3.08 -5.62
CA MET A 65 4.69 -4.12 -6.65
C MET A 65 5.08 -5.50 -6.10
N THR A 66 5.93 -5.53 -5.07
CA THR A 66 6.50 -6.78 -4.55
C THR A 66 5.80 -7.30 -3.29
N GLN A 67 4.90 -6.50 -2.69
CA GLN A 67 4.19 -6.82 -1.45
C GLN A 67 5.11 -7.11 -0.25
N ARG A 68 6.37 -6.66 -0.32
CA ARG A 68 7.36 -6.62 0.77
C ARG A 68 7.91 -5.20 0.90
N PRO A 69 8.59 -4.82 1.98
CA PRO A 69 9.05 -3.44 2.14
C PRO A 69 10.07 -3.05 1.08
N GLY A 70 9.78 -1.98 0.33
CA GLY A 70 10.81 -1.33 -0.48
C GLY A 70 11.81 -0.59 0.41
N VAL A 71 13.10 -0.70 0.11
CA VAL A 71 14.18 -0.25 1.00
C VAL A 71 14.90 0.98 0.44
N ALA A 72 14.94 2.05 1.25
CA ALA A 72 15.58 3.31 0.94
C ALA A 72 16.71 3.62 1.93
N PHE A 73 17.83 4.15 1.43
CA PHE A 73 18.92 4.70 2.26
C PHE A 73 19.23 6.14 1.88
N VAL A 74 19.32 7.02 2.90
CA VAL A 74 19.67 8.43 2.73
C VAL A 74 20.54 8.92 3.89
N THR A 75 21.22 10.04 3.69
CA THR A 75 22.03 10.67 4.73
C THR A 75 21.19 11.51 5.68
N ARG A 76 21.78 11.88 6.82
CA ARG A 76 21.25 12.83 7.82
C ARG A 76 20.82 14.18 7.23
N GLY A 77 20.13 14.97 8.05
CA GLY A 77 19.58 16.29 7.74
C GLY A 77 18.89 16.36 6.37
N PRO A 78 19.50 17.04 5.39
CA PRO A 78 18.88 17.27 4.08
C PRO A 78 18.47 15.99 3.35
N GLY A 79 19.23 14.90 3.48
CA GLY A 79 18.90 13.65 2.80
C GLY A 79 17.57 13.07 3.30
N ALA A 80 17.44 12.94 4.61
CA ALA A 80 16.21 12.52 5.27
C ALA A 80 15.03 13.46 5.00
N THR A 81 15.23 14.78 5.12
CA THR A 81 14.13 15.74 4.88
C THR A 81 13.65 15.72 3.43
N ASN A 82 14.55 15.52 2.47
CA ASN A 82 14.19 15.35 1.06
C ASN A 82 13.43 14.03 0.79
N ALA A 83 13.76 12.95 1.51
CA ALA A 83 13.08 11.66 1.39
C ALA A 83 11.67 11.64 2.04
N SER A 84 11.36 12.62 2.88
CA SER A 84 10.12 12.63 3.68
C SER A 84 8.83 12.59 2.87
N ILE A 85 8.85 13.13 1.64
CA ILE A 85 7.71 13.06 0.73
C ILE A 85 7.35 11.63 0.33
N GLY A 86 8.35 10.75 0.19
CA GLY A 86 8.15 9.34 -0.11
C GLY A 86 7.56 8.58 1.08
N VAL A 87 8.03 8.89 2.30
CA VAL A 87 7.45 8.36 3.55
C VAL A 87 5.98 8.76 3.65
N HIS A 88 5.65 10.03 3.45
CA HIS A 88 4.26 10.48 3.49
C HIS A 88 3.37 9.75 2.45
N VAL A 89 3.84 9.60 1.21
CA VAL A 89 3.10 8.88 0.17
C VAL A 89 2.91 7.41 0.52
N ALA A 90 3.96 6.72 0.97
CA ALA A 90 3.87 5.33 1.41
C ALA A 90 2.85 5.16 2.54
N MET A 91 2.80 6.09 3.50
CA MET A 91 1.80 6.04 4.57
C MET A 91 0.39 6.24 4.02
N GLN A 92 0.15 7.26 3.18
CA GLN A 92 -1.17 7.52 2.61
C GLN A 92 -1.68 6.37 1.73
N ASP A 93 -0.82 5.80 0.89
CA ASP A 93 -1.19 4.71 -0.02
C ASP A 93 -1.16 3.32 0.64
N SER A 94 -0.74 3.26 1.91
CA SER A 94 -0.59 2.04 2.70
C SER A 94 0.43 1.06 2.10
N GLN A 95 1.59 1.57 1.71
CA GLN A 95 2.64 0.79 1.05
C GLN A 95 3.76 0.42 2.03
N PRO A 96 4.20 -0.85 2.04
CA PRO A 96 5.29 -1.29 2.90
C PRO A 96 6.59 -0.65 2.42
N MET A 97 7.29 0.06 3.31
CA MET A 97 8.55 0.74 3.00
C MET A 97 9.42 0.83 4.24
N ILE A 98 10.74 0.76 4.09
CA ILE A 98 11.68 1.08 5.16
C ILE A 98 12.66 2.14 4.67
N LEU A 99 12.72 3.27 5.38
CA LEU A 99 13.72 4.31 5.19
C LEU A 99 14.79 4.19 6.27
N PHE A 100 16.01 3.84 5.86
CA PHE A 100 17.19 3.93 6.70
C PHE A 100 17.87 5.29 6.50
N ILE A 101 18.23 5.92 7.62
CA ILE A 101 18.85 7.24 7.64
C ILE A 101 20.20 7.11 8.34
N GLY A 102 21.31 7.37 7.66
CA GLY A 102 22.58 7.58 8.34
C GLY A 102 22.48 8.81 9.23
N ASP A 103 22.93 8.71 10.48
CA ASP A 103 22.73 9.72 11.53
C ASP A 103 24.08 10.23 12.05
N VAL A 104 24.07 11.26 12.90
CA VAL A 104 25.26 11.75 13.59
C VAL A 104 25.81 10.71 14.58
N ASP A 105 27.13 10.75 14.80
CA ASP A 105 27.81 10.02 15.87
C ASP A 105 27.09 10.19 17.22
N ARG A 106 26.97 9.09 17.98
CA ARG A 106 26.29 9.06 19.29
C ARG A 106 26.83 10.10 20.27
N GLY A 107 28.12 10.40 20.26
CA GLY A 107 28.78 11.39 21.13
C GLY A 107 28.60 12.84 20.70
N MET A 108 28.17 13.10 19.46
CA MET A 108 27.85 14.44 18.95
C MET A 108 26.40 14.83 19.18
N ARG A 109 25.55 13.86 19.52
CA ARG A 109 24.12 14.10 19.76
C ARG A 109 23.89 15.14 20.84
N ASP A 110 22.85 15.95 20.67
CA ASP A 110 22.42 17.01 21.57
C ASP A 110 23.45 18.16 21.70
N ARG A 111 24.37 18.25 20.73
CA ARG A 111 25.42 19.29 20.64
C ARG A 111 25.38 20.06 19.33
N GLU A 112 24.28 19.98 18.59
CA GLU A 112 24.16 20.55 17.25
C GLU A 112 25.19 19.92 16.30
N GLY A 113 25.18 18.58 16.25
CA GLY A 113 25.97 17.83 15.29
C GLY A 113 25.68 18.31 13.87
N PHE A 114 26.66 18.27 12.98
CA PHE A 114 26.47 18.76 11.62
C PHE A 114 25.34 17.99 10.93
N GLN A 115 24.27 18.71 10.55
CA GLN A 115 23.04 18.15 9.97
C GLN A 115 22.20 17.26 10.91
N GLU A 116 22.34 17.42 12.23
CA GLU A 116 21.54 16.73 13.25
C GLU A 116 20.06 17.09 13.16
N VAL A 117 19.19 16.07 13.25
CA VAL A 117 17.73 16.19 13.33
C VAL A 117 17.22 15.06 14.23
N ASP A 118 16.24 15.34 15.10
CA ASP A 118 15.51 14.28 15.80
C ASP A 118 14.55 13.58 14.82
N PHE A 119 15.05 12.53 14.16
CA PHE A 119 14.27 11.78 13.17
C PHE A 119 13.10 11.01 13.79
N THR A 120 13.17 10.65 15.07
CA THR A 120 12.04 9.98 15.72
C THR A 120 10.88 10.98 15.83
N ALA A 121 11.13 12.18 16.34
CA ALA A 121 10.11 13.23 16.41
C ALA A 121 9.64 13.68 15.01
N PHE A 122 10.56 13.85 14.07
CA PHE A 122 10.26 14.35 12.72
C PHE A 122 9.35 13.40 11.93
N PHE A 123 9.60 12.09 11.98
CA PHE A 123 8.87 11.11 11.16
C PHE A 123 7.68 10.45 11.86
N SER A 124 7.59 10.51 13.20
CA SER A 124 6.48 9.88 13.95
C SER A 124 5.07 10.18 13.41
N PRO A 125 4.74 11.40 12.95
CA PRO A 125 3.39 11.68 12.43
C PRO A 125 3.07 11.05 11.07
N ILE A 126 4.08 10.63 10.31
CA ILE A 126 3.93 10.15 8.92
C ILE A 126 4.48 8.74 8.71
N ALA A 127 4.90 8.05 9.77
CA ALA A 127 5.39 6.68 9.72
C ALA A 127 4.67 5.80 10.74
N LYS A 128 4.58 4.49 10.45
CA LYS A 128 4.05 3.52 11.41
C LYS A 128 4.94 3.39 12.64
N TRP A 129 6.24 3.54 12.43
CA TRP A 129 7.24 3.49 13.47
C TRP A 129 8.47 4.26 13.02
N ALA A 130 8.91 5.20 13.84
CA ALA A 130 10.20 5.88 13.70
C ALA A 130 11.07 5.50 14.91
N THR A 131 12.33 5.16 14.68
CA THR A 131 13.24 4.72 15.73
C THR A 131 14.70 4.99 15.37
N ARG A 132 15.59 4.81 16.34
CA ARG A 132 17.05 4.82 16.18
C ARG A 132 17.64 3.53 16.75
N ILE A 133 18.69 2.99 16.10
CA ILE A 133 19.43 1.83 16.61
C ILE A 133 20.72 2.33 17.26
N GLU A 134 20.83 2.21 18.58
CA GLU A 134 22.00 2.70 19.34
C GLU A 134 23.09 1.63 19.56
N ASP A 135 22.74 0.35 19.37
CA ASP A 135 23.62 -0.79 19.63
C ASP A 135 23.62 -1.76 18.46
N ALA A 136 24.78 -1.99 17.86
CA ALA A 136 24.96 -2.90 16.72
C ALA A 136 24.49 -4.33 17.00
N ARG A 137 24.53 -4.79 18.27
CA ARG A 137 24.04 -6.13 18.66
C ARG A 137 22.54 -6.29 18.46
N ARG A 138 21.80 -5.17 18.43
CA ARG A 138 20.35 -5.13 18.31
C ARG A 138 19.89 -4.95 16.86
N ILE A 139 20.80 -4.71 15.90
CA ILE A 139 20.42 -4.56 14.49
C ILE A 139 19.52 -5.71 13.99
N PRO A 140 19.82 -7.01 14.24
CA PRO A 140 18.97 -8.10 13.76
C PRO A 140 17.51 -7.99 14.24
N GLU A 141 17.31 -7.59 15.49
CA GLU A 141 15.95 -7.47 16.03
C GLU A 141 15.19 -6.25 15.52
N TYR A 142 15.87 -5.12 15.32
CA TYR A 142 15.25 -3.91 14.79
C TYR A 142 14.90 -4.05 13.31
N VAL A 143 15.76 -4.69 12.52
CA VAL A 143 15.49 -4.96 11.09
C VAL A 143 14.29 -5.88 10.94
N ALA A 144 14.26 -7.01 11.65
CA ALA A 144 13.12 -7.92 11.62
C ALA A 144 11.82 -7.21 12.08
N ARG A 145 11.89 -6.42 13.16
CA ARG A 145 10.73 -5.64 13.62
C ARG A 145 10.28 -4.61 12.59
N ALA A 146 11.22 -3.89 11.96
CA ALA A 146 10.91 -2.90 10.92
C ALA A 146 10.20 -3.56 9.74
N TRP A 147 10.68 -4.72 9.32
CA TRP A 147 10.07 -5.54 8.27
C TRP A 147 8.64 -5.94 8.64
N ASN A 148 8.45 -6.50 9.85
CA ASN A 148 7.13 -6.88 10.34
C ASN A 148 6.15 -5.69 10.43
N VAL A 149 6.60 -4.57 11.01
CA VAL A 149 5.76 -3.38 11.19
C VAL A 149 5.39 -2.77 9.84
N ALA A 150 6.29 -2.75 8.86
CA ALA A 150 5.99 -2.23 7.54
C ALA A 150 4.87 -3.02 6.83
N MET A 151 4.74 -4.32 7.09
CA MET A 151 3.76 -5.21 6.44
C MET A 151 2.48 -5.48 7.25
N SER A 152 2.55 -5.49 8.59
CA SER A 152 1.43 -5.96 9.44
C SER A 152 0.26 -4.98 9.50
N GLY A 153 -0.98 -5.48 9.56
CA GLY A 153 -2.17 -4.61 9.63
C GLY A 153 -2.28 -3.75 8.37
N ARG A 154 -2.40 -2.41 8.53
CA ARG A 154 -2.29 -1.49 7.39
C ARG A 154 -0.81 -1.37 7.01
N PRO A 155 -0.36 -1.82 5.82
CA PRO A 155 1.05 -1.66 5.47
C PRO A 155 1.43 -0.18 5.40
N GLY A 156 2.70 0.13 5.63
CA GLY A 156 3.16 1.52 5.70
C GLY A 156 4.65 1.64 5.97
N PRO A 157 5.15 2.89 6.02
CA PRO A 157 6.58 3.13 6.13
C PRO A 157 7.08 3.03 7.57
N VAL A 158 8.30 2.50 7.70
CA VAL A 158 9.10 2.52 8.93
C VAL A 158 10.36 3.34 8.68
N VAL A 159 10.78 4.13 9.67
CA VAL A 159 11.97 4.97 9.59
C VAL A 159 12.97 4.55 10.67
N VAL A 160 14.22 4.29 10.28
CA VAL A 160 15.26 3.79 11.16
C VAL A 160 16.52 4.64 11.01
N ALA A 161 16.85 5.42 12.05
CA ALA A 161 18.08 6.18 12.14
C ALA A 161 19.25 5.29 12.61
N LEU A 162 20.42 5.50 11.99
CA LEU A 162 21.62 4.69 12.12
C LEU A 162 22.83 5.59 12.46
N PRO A 163 23.23 5.70 13.73
CA PRO A 163 24.42 6.46 14.10
C PRO A 163 25.66 5.93 13.37
N GLU A 164 26.42 6.83 12.75
CA GLU A 164 27.54 6.45 11.90
C GLU A 164 28.63 5.64 12.64
N ASP A 165 28.84 5.94 13.92
CA ASP A 165 29.80 5.24 14.78
C ASP A 165 29.28 3.86 15.22
N MET A 166 27.97 3.74 15.48
CA MET A 166 27.33 2.44 15.77
C MET A 166 27.48 1.47 14.60
N LEU A 167 27.40 1.96 13.36
CA LEU A 167 27.61 1.12 12.16
C LEU A 167 29.05 0.58 12.07
N CYS A 168 30.02 1.23 12.72
CA CYS A 168 31.41 0.79 12.77
C CYS A 168 31.72 -0.15 13.95
N ASP A 169 30.82 -0.29 14.94
CA ASP A 169 31.01 -1.18 16.08
C ASP A 169 31.18 -2.64 15.60
N VAL A 170 32.24 -3.31 16.06
CA VAL A 170 32.50 -4.73 15.75
C VAL A 170 31.96 -5.62 16.86
N VAL A 171 30.87 -6.33 16.58
CA VAL A 171 30.15 -7.13 17.58
C VAL A 171 29.78 -8.51 17.06
N GLU A 172 29.47 -9.43 17.97
CA GLU A 172 28.83 -10.69 17.66
C GLU A 172 27.31 -10.50 17.76
N ALA A 173 26.58 -10.91 16.72
CA ALA A 173 25.13 -10.89 16.67
C ALA A 173 24.62 -12.10 15.89
N VAL A 174 23.46 -12.62 16.30
CA VAL A 174 22.75 -13.71 15.61
C VAL A 174 21.76 -13.07 14.64
N ASP A 175 21.92 -13.34 13.35
CA ASP A 175 21.00 -12.85 12.32
C ASP A 175 19.62 -13.46 12.53
N ARG A 176 18.57 -12.68 12.24
CA ARG A 176 17.20 -13.19 12.29
C ARG A 176 16.79 -13.72 10.92
N PRO A 177 16.18 -14.93 10.86
CA PRO A 177 15.69 -15.48 9.61
C PRO A 177 14.54 -14.63 9.06
N GLU A 178 14.19 -14.88 7.81
CA GLU A 178 13.03 -14.29 7.14
C GLU A 178 11.77 -14.47 7.99
N LEU A 179 11.00 -13.39 8.13
CA LEU A 179 9.73 -13.42 8.82
C LEU A 179 8.61 -13.91 7.90
N ALA A 180 7.91 -14.96 8.32
CA ALA A 180 6.65 -15.32 7.72
C ALA A 180 5.59 -14.25 8.05
N PRO A 181 4.85 -13.72 7.06
CA PRO A 181 3.72 -12.83 7.33
C PRO A 181 2.67 -13.52 8.20
N ALA A 182 2.08 -12.79 9.14
CA ALA A 182 0.94 -13.30 9.88
C ALA A 182 -0.27 -13.39 8.94
N LEU A 183 -0.87 -14.59 8.87
CA LEU A 183 -2.15 -14.76 8.19
C LEU A 183 -3.27 -14.10 9.00
N GLN A 184 -4.19 -13.44 8.32
CA GLN A 184 -5.35 -12.79 8.94
C GLN A 184 -6.62 -13.18 8.19
N THR A 185 -7.10 -14.39 8.46
CA THR A 185 -8.34 -14.93 7.91
C THR A 185 -9.55 -14.30 8.58
N PRO A 186 -10.66 -14.05 7.85
CA PRO A 186 -11.91 -13.65 8.48
C PRO A 186 -12.44 -14.76 9.41
N ASP A 187 -13.14 -14.36 10.47
CA ASP A 187 -13.83 -15.31 11.35
C ASP A 187 -15.05 -15.91 10.63
N GLY A 188 -15.35 -17.18 10.88
CA GLY A 188 -16.48 -17.86 10.24
C GLY A 188 -17.83 -17.23 10.61
N TYR A 189 -17.99 -16.78 11.85
CA TYR A 189 -19.21 -16.10 12.31
C TYR A 189 -19.38 -14.73 11.64
N ASP A 190 -18.28 -14.02 11.40
CA ASP A 190 -18.31 -12.75 10.65
C ASP A 190 -18.70 -12.99 9.18
N LEU A 191 -18.21 -14.06 8.56
CA LEU A 191 -18.61 -14.45 7.20
C LEU A 191 -20.08 -14.85 7.12
N GLU A 192 -20.58 -15.64 8.07
CA GLU A 192 -22.00 -16.02 8.14
C GLU A 192 -22.89 -14.76 8.22
N GLN A 193 -22.59 -13.83 9.13
CA GLN A 193 -23.33 -12.57 9.24
C GLN A 193 -23.25 -11.72 7.97
N MET A 194 -22.07 -11.66 7.33
CA MET A 194 -21.92 -10.95 6.06
C MET A 194 -22.82 -11.55 4.98
N PHE A 195 -22.87 -12.88 4.86
CA PHE A 195 -23.74 -13.55 3.89
C PHE A 195 -25.22 -13.36 4.20
N GLU A 196 -25.63 -13.32 5.48
CA GLU A 196 -27.01 -12.95 5.86
C GLU A 196 -27.38 -11.53 5.41
N LEU A 197 -26.48 -10.55 5.67
CA LEU A 197 -26.67 -9.16 5.26
C LEU A 197 -26.78 -9.06 3.73
N LEU A 198 -25.86 -9.69 2.99
CA LEU A 198 -25.90 -9.75 1.53
C LEU A 198 -27.15 -10.47 1.02
N GLY A 199 -27.58 -11.56 1.66
CA GLY A 199 -28.77 -12.33 1.28
C GLY A 199 -30.08 -11.54 1.39
N SER A 200 -30.11 -10.53 2.27
CA SER A 200 -31.24 -9.61 2.43
C SER A 200 -31.14 -8.33 1.59
N ALA A 201 -29.99 -8.08 0.96
CA ALA A 201 -29.72 -6.86 0.20
C ALA A 201 -30.54 -6.81 -1.09
N LYS A 202 -30.91 -5.61 -1.51
CA LYS A 202 -31.62 -5.37 -2.79
C LYS A 202 -30.71 -4.71 -3.81
N ARG A 203 -29.77 -3.88 -3.38
CA ARG A 203 -28.83 -3.13 -4.23
C ARG A 203 -27.45 -3.10 -3.58
N PRO A 204 -26.81 -4.26 -3.30
CA PRO A 204 -25.47 -4.26 -2.76
C PRO A 204 -24.45 -3.81 -3.81
N ILE A 205 -23.36 -3.22 -3.34
CA ILE A 205 -22.18 -2.91 -4.16
C ILE A 205 -20.92 -3.11 -3.33
N ALA A 206 -19.91 -3.71 -3.94
CA ALA A 206 -18.59 -3.84 -3.33
C ALA A 206 -17.70 -2.64 -3.68
N ILE A 207 -16.83 -2.24 -2.75
CA ILE A 207 -15.75 -1.28 -2.99
C ILE A 207 -14.43 -1.94 -2.60
N VAL A 208 -13.60 -2.24 -3.60
CA VAL A 208 -12.27 -2.84 -3.39
C VAL A 208 -11.19 -1.76 -3.37
N GLY A 209 -10.27 -1.83 -2.41
CA GLY A 209 -9.15 -0.90 -2.35
C GLY A 209 -8.18 -1.18 -1.22
N GLY A 210 -7.30 -0.22 -0.93
CA GLY A 210 -6.18 -0.44 -0.01
C GLY A 210 -5.05 -1.27 -0.64
N ALA A 211 -4.07 -1.65 0.18
CA ALA A 211 -2.93 -2.46 -0.27
C ALA A 211 -3.26 -3.97 -0.26
N SER A 212 -2.28 -4.80 -0.63
CA SER A 212 -2.42 -6.27 -0.64
C SER A 212 -3.45 -6.83 -1.60
N TRP A 213 -3.55 -6.18 -2.77
CA TRP A 213 -4.18 -6.75 -3.96
C TRP A 213 -3.08 -7.20 -4.92
N ASP A 214 -3.18 -8.45 -5.36
CA ASP A 214 -2.45 -9.00 -6.50
C ASP A 214 -3.44 -9.65 -7.47
N GLN A 215 -2.93 -10.19 -8.57
CA GLN A 215 -3.76 -10.76 -9.62
C GLN A 215 -4.61 -11.94 -9.12
N ASP A 216 -4.06 -12.79 -8.24
CA ASP A 216 -4.75 -13.97 -7.71
C ASP A 216 -5.85 -13.56 -6.72
N THR A 217 -5.55 -12.63 -5.80
CA THR A 217 -6.53 -12.04 -4.88
C THR A 217 -7.68 -11.40 -5.65
N GLY A 218 -7.35 -10.64 -6.69
CA GLY A 218 -8.34 -10.00 -7.55
C GLY A 218 -9.22 -11.01 -8.27
N GLN A 219 -8.64 -12.09 -8.81
CA GLN A 219 -9.38 -13.17 -9.46
C GLN A 219 -10.30 -13.92 -8.50
N ASP A 220 -9.85 -14.25 -7.30
CA ASP A 220 -10.67 -14.96 -6.31
C ASP A 220 -11.84 -14.11 -5.85
N PHE A 221 -11.62 -12.82 -5.58
CA PHE A 221 -12.72 -11.91 -5.28
C PHE A 221 -13.68 -11.74 -6.46
N ALA A 222 -13.17 -11.65 -7.70
CA ALA A 222 -14.01 -11.59 -8.90
C ALA A 222 -14.88 -12.84 -9.04
N LYS A 223 -14.35 -14.06 -8.82
CA LYS A 223 -15.13 -15.31 -8.87
C LYS A 223 -16.33 -15.27 -7.92
N PHE A 224 -16.11 -14.81 -6.70
CA PHE A 224 -17.19 -14.63 -5.72
C PHE A 224 -18.23 -13.62 -6.22
N ALA A 225 -17.78 -12.43 -6.63
CA ALA A 225 -18.67 -11.37 -7.10
C ALA A 225 -19.45 -11.79 -8.37
N GLU A 226 -18.81 -12.46 -9.32
CA GLU A 226 -19.41 -12.96 -10.57
C GLU A 226 -20.49 -14.01 -10.30
N ARG A 227 -20.25 -14.92 -9.36
CA ARG A 227 -21.22 -15.97 -8.96
C ARG A 227 -22.57 -15.38 -8.56
N ILE A 228 -22.55 -14.26 -7.83
CA ILE A 228 -23.76 -13.63 -7.27
C ILE A 228 -24.16 -12.37 -8.03
N GLY A 229 -23.43 -11.99 -9.08
CA GLY A 229 -23.68 -10.77 -9.84
C GLY A 229 -23.49 -9.47 -9.05
N LEU A 230 -22.61 -9.45 -8.03
CA LEU A 230 -22.35 -8.27 -7.18
C LEU A 230 -21.52 -7.22 -7.94
N PRO A 231 -22.02 -5.99 -8.17
CA PRO A 231 -21.22 -4.94 -8.78
C PRO A 231 -20.00 -4.58 -7.91
N VAL A 232 -18.85 -4.38 -8.54
CA VAL A 232 -17.58 -4.05 -7.86
C VAL A 232 -17.03 -2.72 -8.35
N ALA A 233 -16.81 -1.79 -7.43
CA ALA A 233 -16.16 -0.51 -7.69
C ALA A 233 -14.73 -0.48 -7.11
N GLY A 234 -13.79 0.12 -7.83
CA GLY A 234 -12.46 0.41 -7.31
C GLY A 234 -12.43 1.70 -6.48
N ALA A 235 -11.84 1.67 -5.28
CA ALA A 235 -11.50 2.88 -4.55
C ALA A 235 -10.38 3.66 -5.27
N PHE A 236 -10.19 4.92 -4.89
CA PHE A 236 -9.15 5.77 -5.48
C PHE A 236 -7.76 5.10 -5.41
N ARG A 237 -7.01 5.13 -6.52
CA ARG A 237 -5.68 4.50 -6.73
C ARG A 237 -5.66 2.96 -6.69
N ARG A 238 -6.80 2.30 -6.84
CA ARG A 238 -6.92 0.84 -6.87
C ARG A 238 -7.80 0.36 -8.02
N GLN A 239 -7.62 0.99 -9.19
CA GLN A 239 -8.31 0.65 -10.44
C GLN A 239 -7.85 -0.68 -11.06
N ASP A 240 -6.88 -1.34 -10.43
CA ASP A 240 -6.25 -2.60 -10.82
C ASP A 240 -6.51 -3.73 -9.80
N ALA A 241 -7.31 -3.50 -8.76
CA ALA A 241 -7.60 -4.48 -7.72
C ALA A 241 -8.31 -5.74 -8.28
N ILE A 242 -9.16 -5.57 -9.29
CA ILE A 242 -9.69 -6.67 -10.12
C ILE A 242 -9.58 -6.29 -11.59
N LEU A 243 -9.75 -7.27 -12.50
CA LEU A 243 -9.70 -7.00 -13.93
C LEU A 243 -10.90 -6.15 -14.37
N ASN A 244 -10.64 -5.03 -15.03
CA ASN A 244 -11.66 -4.12 -15.55
C ASN A 244 -12.52 -4.73 -16.68
N SER A 245 -12.11 -5.88 -17.22
CA SER A 245 -12.86 -6.70 -18.18
C SER A 245 -13.82 -7.68 -17.52
N SER A 246 -13.76 -7.86 -16.20
CA SER A 246 -14.70 -8.73 -15.48
C SER A 246 -16.12 -8.16 -15.60
N PRO A 247 -17.14 -9.01 -15.85
CA PRO A 247 -18.53 -8.57 -15.99
C PRO A 247 -19.11 -7.97 -14.70
N VAL A 248 -18.40 -8.03 -13.57
CA VAL A 248 -18.82 -7.36 -12.33
C VAL A 248 -18.21 -5.99 -12.10
N TRP A 249 -17.20 -5.59 -12.88
CA TRP A 249 -16.55 -4.31 -12.70
C TRP A 249 -17.47 -3.14 -13.09
N ALA A 250 -17.76 -2.27 -12.13
CA ALA A 250 -18.66 -1.13 -12.24
C ALA A 250 -17.95 0.22 -12.46
N GLY A 251 -16.61 0.22 -12.51
CA GLY A 251 -15.78 1.41 -12.62
C GLY A 251 -15.09 1.80 -11.31
N ASN A 252 -14.45 2.96 -11.29
CA ASN A 252 -13.70 3.44 -10.14
C ASN A 252 -14.24 4.76 -9.57
N LEU A 253 -14.08 4.89 -8.26
CA LEU A 253 -14.30 6.11 -7.49
C LEU A 253 -13.01 6.95 -7.46
N GLY A 254 -13.10 8.21 -7.03
CA GLY A 254 -11.99 9.16 -7.10
C GLY A 254 -12.43 10.52 -7.62
N TYR A 255 -11.50 11.24 -8.25
CA TYR A 255 -11.79 12.49 -8.94
C TYR A 255 -12.44 12.23 -10.31
N GLY A 256 -13.69 12.68 -10.48
CA GLY A 256 -14.46 12.54 -11.73
C GLY A 256 -14.97 11.13 -12.04
N PRO A 257 -15.60 10.42 -11.08
CA PRO A 257 -16.14 9.09 -11.31
C PRO A 257 -17.35 9.15 -12.27
N ASN A 258 -17.71 8.00 -12.83
CA ASN A 258 -18.93 7.86 -13.62
C ASN A 258 -20.16 8.31 -12.79
N PRO A 259 -20.98 9.30 -13.24
CA PRO A 259 -22.16 9.72 -12.52
C PRO A 259 -23.18 8.60 -12.24
N LYS A 260 -23.26 7.58 -13.12
CA LYS A 260 -24.12 6.41 -12.88
C LYS A 260 -23.59 5.54 -11.74
N LEU A 261 -22.26 5.37 -11.64
CA LEU A 261 -21.63 4.68 -10.50
C LEU A 261 -21.88 5.46 -9.19
N VAL A 262 -21.72 6.79 -9.21
CA VAL A 262 -22.04 7.65 -8.07
C VAL A 262 -23.49 7.43 -7.60
N GLN A 263 -24.43 7.37 -8.53
CA GLN A 263 -25.83 7.13 -8.19
C GLN A 263 -26.05 5.72 -7.60
N ARG A 264 -25.38 4.69 -8.14
CA ARG A 264 -25.42 3.32 -7.58
C ARG A 264 -24.92 3.28 -6.14
N ILE A 265 -23.82 3.99 -5.82
CA ILE A 265 -23.31 4.06 -4.45
C ILE A 265 -24.32 4.75 -3.52
N LYS A 266 -24.97 5.84 -3.96
CA LYS A 266 -26.00 6.53 -3.17
C LYS A 266 -27.25 5.67 -2.92
N ASP A 267 -27.63 4.88 -3.92
CA ASP A 267 -28.83 4.04 -3.85
C ASP A 267 -28.59 2.70 -3.16
N ALA A 268 -27.32 2.33 -2.93
CA ALA A 268 -26.94 1.06 -2.33
C ALA A 268 -27.47 0.94 -0.89
N ASP A 269 -28.10 -0.18 -0.58
CA ASP A 269 -28.55 -0.52 0.76
C ASP A 269 -27.51 -1.30 1.58
N VAL A 270 -26.56 -1.96 0.89
CA VAL A 270 -25.40 -2.62 1.51
C VAL A 270 -24.12 -2.23 0.76
N LEU A 271 -23.10 -1.81 1.50
CA LEU A 271 -21.75 -1.54 1.01
C LEU A 271 -20.81 -2.61 1.57
N LEU A 272 -20.21 -3.43 0.68
CA LEU A 272 -19.13 -4.35 1.04
C LEU A 272 -17.79 -3.70 0.72
N VAL A 273 -17.13 -3.12 1.71
CA VAL A 273 -15.85 -2.44 1.52
C VAL A 273 -14.70 -3.37 1.91
N VAL A 274 -13.82 -3.69 0.96
CA VAL A 274 -12.70 -4.61 1.16
C VAL A 274 -11.37 -3.89 1.00
N GLY A 275 -10.63 -3.77 2.11
CA GLY A 275 -9.30 -3.18 2.21
C GLY A 275 -9.26 -1.64 2.11
N ALA A 276 -10.29 -0.99 1.56
CA ALA A 276 -10.31 0.47 1.43
C ALA A 276 -10.56 1.17 2.78
N ARG A 277 -9.92 2.33 2.99
CA ARG A 277 -10.15 3.20 4.16
C ARG A 277 -11.35 4.15 4.00
N ILE A 278 -12.01 4.13 2.83
CA ILE A 278 -13.13 5.01 2.49
C ILE A 278 -12.74 6.50 2.67
N GLY A 279 -11.56 6.87 2.18
CA GLY A 279 -11.00 8.21 2.37
C GLY A 279 -11.63 9.30 1.49
N GLU A 280 -11.26 10.55 1.76
CA GLU A 280 -11.73 11.78 1.10
C GLU A 280 -11.89 11.66 -0.43
N ALA A 281 -10.84 11.25 -1.14
CA ALA A 281 -10.89 11.17 -2.60
C ALA A 281 -11.87 10.10 -3.12
N THR A 282 -12.04 8.99 -2.39
CA THR A 282 -12.99 7.92 -2.77
C THR A 282 -14.43 8.35 -2.57
N THR A 283 -14.68 9.23 -1.58
CA THR A 283 -16.02 9.63 -1.16
C THR A 283 -16.40 11.04 -1.54
N ASP A 284 -15.58 11.72 -2.35
CA ASP A 284 -15.77 13.12 -2.73
C ASP A 284 -16.02 14.01 -1.49
N GLY A 285 -15.01 14.06 -0.61
CA GLY A 285 -15.12 14.87 0.60
C GLY A 285 -16.05 14.30 1.66
N TYR A 286 -16.18 12.96 1.76
CA TYR A 286 -17.10 12.29 2.70
C TYR A 286 -18.58 12.58 2.43
N THR A 287 -18.94 12.94 1.19
CA THR A 287 -20.32 13.28 0.82
C THR A 287 -21.02 12.15 0.06
N LEU A 288 -20.27 11.31 -0.66
CA LEU A 288 -20.81 10.15 -1.36
C LEU A 288 -21.19 9.03 -0.39
N ILE A 289 -20.30 8.76 0.57
CA ILE A 289 -20.54 7.87 1.71
C ILE A 289 -20.16 8.68 2.94
N THR A 290 -21.17 9.09 3.70
CA THR A 290 -20.97 9.86 4.94
C THR A 290 -20.51 8.94 6.08
N PRO A 291 -19.77 9.45 7.08
CA PRO A 291 -19.33 8.67 8.24
C PRO A 291 -20.44 7.89 8.96
N ASP A 292 -21.66 8.43 8.98
CA ASP A 292 -22.84 7.82 9.61
C ASP A 292 -23.71 6.99 8.62
N HIS A 293 -23.39 7.06 7.31
CA HIS A 293 -24.00 6.27 6.21
C HIS A 293 -25.50 5.94 6.36
N PRO A 294 -26.38 6.94 6.54
CA PRO A 294 -27.78 6.70 6.86
C PRO A 294 -28.49 5.94 5.74
N GLY A 295 -29.17 4.85 6.10
CA GLY A 295 -29.90 4.01 5.15
C GLY A 295 -29.02 3.03 4.36
N GLN A 296 -27.73 2.96 4.66
CA GLN A 296 -26.80 1.99 4.08
C GLN A 296 -26.20 1.15 5.20
N THR A 297 -26.16 -0.17 5.01
CA THR A 297 -25.44 -1.10 5.87
C THR A 297 -23.99 -1.17 5.40
N LEU A 298 -23.03 -0.89 6.27
CA LEU A 298 -21.61 -0.91 5.95
C LEU A 298 -20.94 -2.17 6.51
N ILE A 299 -20.54 -3.07 5.62
CA ILE A 299 -19.66 -4.20 5.90
C ILE A 299 -18.23 -3.75 5.57
N HIS A 300 -17.37 -3.62 6.57
CA HIS A 300 -16.02 -3.07 6.39
C HIS A 300 -14.96 -4.12 6.72
N VAL A 301 -14.34 -4.66 5.68
CA VAL A 301 -13.23 -5.62 5.77
C VAL A 301 -11.91 -4.87 5.68
N HIS A 302 -11.06 -4.96 6.69
CA HIS A 302 -9.76 -4.28 6.70
C HIS A 302 -8.72 -5.04 7.54
N PRO A 303 -7.43 -5.09 7.14
CA PRO A 303 -6.41 -5.86 7.87
C PRO A 303 -5.98 -5.24 9.21
N ASP A 304 -6.14 -3.93 9.35
CA ASP A 304 -5.84 -3.20 10.58
C ASP A 304 -7.09 -3.00 11.44
N PRO A 305 -7.13 -3.53 12.67
CA PRO A 305 -8.25 -3.30 13.57
C PRO A 305 -8.38 -1.83 14.00
N ASN A 306 -7.33 -1.01 13.90
CA ASN A 306 -7.38 0.42 14.24
C ASN A 306 -7.96 1.30 13.12
N GLU A 307 -8.16 0.76 11.91
CA GLU A 307 -8.84 1.48 10.83
C GLU A 307 -10.35 1.19 10.85
N LEU A 308 -10.76 0.00 11.29
CA LEU A 308 -12.16 -0.33 11.55
C LEU A 308 -12.71 0.60 12.63
N ASN A 309 -13.87 1.20 12.39
CA ASN A 309 -14.52 2.13 13.30
C ASN A 309 -13.73 3.43 13.61
N ARG A 310 -12.69 3.74 12.82
CA ARG A 310 -11.90 4.97 13.01
C ARG A 310 -12.62 6.23 12.50
N VAL A 311 -13.25 6.12 11.33
CA VAL A 311 -13.98 7.22 10.67
C VAL A 311 -15.46 6.85 10.48
N TYR A 312 -15.71 5.64 9.98
CA TYR A 312 -17.06 5.13 9.70
C TYR A 312 -17.44 4.12 10.77
N LEU A 313 -18.69 4.17 11.26
CA LEU A 313 -19.22 3.19 12.21
C LEU A 313 -19.74 1.96 11.47
N ALA A 314 -18.86 1.02 11.11
CA ALA A 314 -19.25 -0.15 10.35
C ALA A 314 -20.30 -0.98 11.12
N ASP A 315 -21.38 -1.36 10.43
CA ASP A 315 -22.40 -2.28 10.96
C ASP A 315 -21.83 -3.69 11.16
N LEU A 316 -20.91 -4.10 10.28
CA LEU A 316 -20.14 -5.34 10.40
C LEU A 316 -18.66 -5.09 10.07
N PRO A 317 -17.81 -4.84 11.09
CA PRO A 317 -16.36 -4.75 10.91
C PRO A 317 -15.74 -6.16 10.87
N ILE A 318 -14.95 -6.47 9.84
CA ILE A 318 -14.24 -7.75 9.69
C ILE A 318 -12.74 -7.49 9.60
N CYS A 319 -11.98 -8.01 10.57
CA CYS A 319 -10.53 -7.83 10.61
C CYS A 319 -9.82 -8.92 9.80
N ALA A 320 -9.72 -8.72 8.48
CA ALA A 320 -9.07 -9.67 7.57
C ALA A 320 -8.25 -8.96 6.49
N ARG A 321 -7.23 -9.65 5.99
CA ARG A 321 -6.47 -9.21 4.80
C ARG A 321 -7.26 -9.51 3.52
N PRO A 322 -7.13 -8.68 2.46
CA PRO A 322 -7.86 -8.90 1.21
C PRO A 322 -7.64 -10.28 0.59
N PHE A 323 -6.41 -10.80 0.60
CA PHE A 323 -6.09 -12.14 0.10
C PHE A 323 -6.88 -13.24 0.83
N GLU A 324 -6.73 -13.35 2.15
CA GLU A 324 -7.41 -14.39 2.93
C GLU A 324 -8.93 -14.24 2.89
N PHE A 325 -9.44 -13.00 2.85
CA PHE A 325 -10.86 -12.74 2.67
C PHE A 325 -11.35 -13.21 1.29
N ALA A 326 -10.67 -12.83 0.21
CA ALA A 326 -11.01 -13.22 -1.16
C ALA A 326 -11.04 -14.73 -1.35
N VAL A 327 -10.02 -15.44 -0.84
CA VAL A 327 -9.96 -16.91 -0.86
C VAL A 327 -11.14 -17.52 -0.10
N SER A 328 -11.49 -16.97 1.07
CA SER A 328 -12.58 -17.48 1.90
C SER A 328 -13.94 -17.34 1.21
N VAL A 329 -14.23 -16.17 0.62
CA VAL A 329 -15.51 -15.94 -0.08
C VAL A 329 -15.60 -16.66 -1.42
N ALA A 330 -14.47 -16.90 -2.10
CA ALA A 330 -14.42 -17.68 -3.33
C ALA A 330 -14.70 -19.17 -3.10
N ALA A 331 -14.27 -19.70 -1.95
CA ALA A 331 -14.46 -21.10 -1.57
C ALA A 331 -15.83 -21.39 -0.94
N ASP A 332 -16.53 -20.37 -0.48
CA ASP A 332 -17.83 -20.51 0.18
C ASP A 332 -18.94 -20.94 -0.81
N GLU A 333 -19.98 -21.64 -0.33
CA GLU A 333 -21.09 -22.17 -1.15
C GLU A 333 -22.45 -21.54 -0.82
N ALA A 334 -22.50 -20.40 -0.12
CA ALA A 334 -23.75 -19.74 0.27
C ALA A 334 -24.62 -19.39 -0.96
N GLU A 335 -25.89 -19.79 -0.89
CA GLU A 335 -26.91 -19.45 -1.87
C GLU A 335 -27.40 -18.02 -1.64
N LEU A 336 -26.93 -17.09 -2.47
CA LEU A 336 -27.32 -15.69 -2.45
C LEU A 336 -28.23 -15.36 -3.64
N PRO A 337 -29.10 -14.32 -3.53
CA PRO A 337 -29.83 -13.83 -4.67
C PRO A 337 -28.86 -13.29 -5.73
N ALA A 338 -29.21 -13.45 -7.00
CA ALA A 338 -28.44 -12.86 -8.09
C ALA A 338 -28.70 -11.36 -8.18
N PHE A 339 -27.64 -10.56 -8.20
CA PHE A 339 -27.66 -9.11 -8.39
C PHE A 339 -27.33 -8.73 -9.84
N ASP A 340 -27.53 -7.46 -10.19
CA ASP A 340 -27.39 -6.95 -11.56
C ASP A 340 -26.08 -6.18 -11.77
N ALA A 341 -24.95 -6.89 -11.73
CA ALA A 341 -23.67 -6.30 -12.12
C ALA A 341 -23.54 -6.07 -13.63
N ALA A 342 -24.27 -6.81 -14.46
CA ALA A 342 -24.21 -6.67 -15.92
C ALA A 342 -24.62 -5.24 -16.36
N ALA A 343 -25.67 -4.67 -15.76
CA ALA A 343 -26.04 -3.28 -16.02
C ALA A 343 -24.94 -2.29 -15.58
N ALA A 344 -24.34 -2.50 -14.39
CA ALA A 344 -23.27 -1.63 -13.90
C ALA A 344 -22.02 -1.70 -14.82
N HIS A 345 -21.69 -2.89 -15.32
CA HIS A 345 -20.57 -3.08 -16.24
C HIS A 345 -20.83 -2.45 -17.61
N ALA A 346 -22.04 -2.57 -18.15
CA ALA A 346 -22.41 -1.92 -19.41
C ALA A 346 -22.30 -0.38 -19.30
N GLU A 347 -22.70 0.19 -18.16
CA GLU A 347 -22.54 1.62 -17.89
C GLU A 347 -21.08 2.05 -17.77
N TRP A 348 -20.22 1.19 -17.19
CA TRP A 348 -18.78 1.40 -17.17
C TRP A 348 -18.19 1.38 -18.57
N LEU A 349 -18.54 0.40 -19.41
CA LEU A 349 -18.05 0.32 -20.79
C LEU A 349 -18.47 1.54 -21.61
N GLU A 350 -19.71 2.01 -21.43
CA GLU A 350 -20.19 3.25 -22.05
C GLU A 350 -19.37 4.48 -21.61
N TRP A 351 -19.11 4.60 -20.31
CA TRP A 351 -18.37 5.72 -19.72
C TRP A 351 -16.89 5.72 -20.10
N SER A 352 -16.24 4.55 -20.07
CA SER A 352 -14.80 4.38 -20.28
C SER A 352 -14.39 4.28 -21.76
N THR A 353 -15.36 4.23 -22.69
CA THR A 353 -15.10 4.26 -24.13
C THR A 353 -15.07 5.70 -24.63
N PRO A 354 -13.88 6.25 -24.97
CA PRO A 354 -13.76 7.64 -25.36
C PRO A 354 -14.41 7.90 -26.73
N LYS A 355 -15.22 8.96 -26.81
CA LYS A 355 -15.83 9.44 -28.06
C LYS A 355 -15.04 10.64 -28.60
N PRO A 356 -14.78 10.75 -29.91
CA PRO A 356 -14.08 11.90 -30.47
C PRO A 356 -14.82 13.21 -30.17
N ARG A 357 -14.08 14.24 -29.74
CA ARG A 357 -14.62 15.60 -29.57
C ARG A 357 -14.24 16.47 -30.76
N GLU A 358 -15.19 17.27 -31.24
CA GLU A 358 -14.93 18.26 -32.28
C GLU A 358 -14.23 19.50 -31.71
N GLY A 359 -13.39 20.16 -32.52
CA GLY A 359 -12.77 21.43 -32.15
C GLY A 359 -11.61 21.34 -31.15
N VAL A 360 -11.14 20.14 -30.80
CA VAL A 360 -9.93 19.95 -29.97
C VAL A 360 -8.73 19.58 -30.85
N ALA A 361 -7.59 20.23 -30.62
CA ALA A 361 -6.35 19.93 -31.33
C ALA A 361 -5.74 18.56 -30.95
N LEU A 362 -5.96 18.13 -29.70
CA LEU A 362 -5.53 16.84 -29.17
C LEU A 362 -6.55 16.35 -28.13
N ASP A 363 -7.14 15.18 -28.37
CA ASP A 363 -8.08 14.56 -27.44
C ASP A 363 -7.38 13.49 -26.59
N LEU A 364 -7.15 13.79 -25.30
CA LEU A 364 -6.48 12.88 -24.39
C LEU A 364 -7.19 11.54 -24.23
N GLY A 365 -8.53 11.49 -24.32
CA GLY A 365 -9.26 10.22 -24.27
C GLY A 365 -8.92 9.33 -25.47
N GLN A 366 -8.83 9.91 -26.66
CA GLN A 366 -8.41 9.20 -27.87
C GLN A 366 -6.93 8.78 -27.79
N CYS A 367 -6.07 9.61 -27.20
CA CYS A 367 -4.68 9.24 -26.95
C CYS A 367 -4.55 8.04 -26.02
N VAL A 368 -5.29 8.02 -24.91
CA VAL A 368 -5.28 6.91 -23.95
C VAL A 368 -5.83 5.62 -24.56
N ALA A 369 -6.93 5.68 -25.32
CA ALA A 369 -7.41 4.51 -26.07
C ALA A 369 -6.35 3.97 -27.03
N ALA A 370 -5.72 4.85 -27.81
CA ALA A 370 -4.67 4.46 -28.75
C ALA A 370 -3.39 3.93 -28.06
N MET A 371 -3.14 4.29 -26.80
CA MET A 371 -2.08 3.70 -25.99
C MET A 371 -2.50 2.30 -25.51
N ARG A 372 -3.68 2.15 -24.91
CA ARG A 372 -4.22 0.86 -24.47
C ARG A 372 -4.19 -0.22 -25.57
N ASP A 373 -4.54 0.14 -26.80
CA ASP A 373 -4.53 -0.79 -27.94
C ASP A 373 -3.12 -1.28 -28.31
N ARG A 374 -2.07 -0.51 -27.98
CA ARG A 374 -0.67 -0.82 -28.34
C ARG A 374 0.12 -1.47 -27.20
N ILE A 375 -0.27 -1.25 -25.96
CA ILE A 375 0.41 -1.76 -24.76
C ILE A 375 -0.60 -2.44 -23.81
N PRO A 376 -1.13 -3.61 -24.19
CA PRO A 376 -2.21 -4.27 -23.45
C PRO A 376 -1.76 -4.87 -22.10
N ASP A 377 -0.47 -5.11 -21.91
CA ASP A 377 0.13 -5.61 -20.67
C ASP A 377 1.23 -4.64 -20.24
N ALA A 378 0.88 -3.71 -19.35
CA ALA A 378 1.75 -2.60 -18.97
C ALA A 378 1.50 -2.14 -17.53
N ILE A 379 2.58 -1.74 -16.87
CA ILE A 379 2.53 -0.99 -15.61
C ILE A 379 2.43 0.49 -15.96
N ILE A 380 1.33 1.13 -15.56
CA ILE A 380 1.11 2.56 -15.81
C ILE A 380 1.53 3.36 -14.58
N CYS A 381 2.53 4.23 -14.76
CA CYS A 381 2.94 5.20 -13.75
C CYS A 381 2.47 6.59 -14.16
N ASN A 382 1.78 7.31 -13.28
CA ASN A 382 1.34 8.67 -13.55
C ASN A 382 1.78 9.63 -12.42
N GLY A 383 1.93 10.91 -12.78
CA GLY A 383 2.00 12.00 -11.80
C GLY A 383 0.60 12.46 -11.38
N ALA A 384 0.54 13.51 -10.56
CA ALA A 384 -0.73 14.13 -10.19
C ALA A 384 -1.10 15.28 -11.15
N GLY A 385 -2.34 15.28 -11.63
CA GLY A 385 -2.89 16.34 -12.48
C GLY A 385 -4.04 15.82 -13.35
N ASN A 386 -4.67 16.70 -14.14
CA ASN A 386 -5.82 16.33 -14.97
C ASN A 386 -5.53 15.16 -15.93
N PHE A 387 -4.28 14.96 -16.34
CA PHE A 387 -3.90 13.82 -17.20
C PHE A 387 -4.06 12.46 -16.50
N SER A 388 -3.99 12.41 -15.16
CA SER A 388 -4.07 11.17 -14.38
C SER A 388 -5.48 10.57 -14.33
N SER A 389 -6.52 11.36 -14.62
CA SER A 389 -7.93 10.91 -14.62
C SER A 389 -8.41 10.40 -15.98
N TRP A 390 -7.57 10.39 -17.02
CA TRP A 390 -7.96 9.90 -18.35
C TRP A 390 -7.66 8.42 -18.58
N TRP A 391 -6.78 7.84 -17.76
CA TRP A 391 -6.55 6.40 -17.66
C TRP A 391 -7.61 5.79 -16.76
#